data_AF-A0A4V3CPJ1-F1
#
_entry.id   AF-A0A4V3CPJ1-F1
#
_cell.length_a   1.000
_cell.length_b   1.000
_cell.length_c   1.000
_cell.angle_alpha   90.00
_cell.angle_beta   90.00
_cell.angle_gamma   90.00
#
_symmetry.space_group_name_H-M   'P 1'
#
loop_
_entity.id
_entity.type
_entity.pdbx_description
1 polymer ?
#
loop_
_entity_poly.entity_id
_entity_poly.type
_entity_poly.pdbx_seq_one_letter_code
_entity_poly.pdbx_strand_id
1 'polypeptide(L)'
;MKNIVLTSIIVAVGITFGSNTAVAQSVVKPAPQVTTQAQAEFFAAINKHCGNSYAGEVTVDTPASDGFEGPLIMHVRKCGEQRIEIPFHVGDDHSRTWVLTQTGSGISLKHDHRKPDGNYDPLTMYGGHTIDKGYPTAQSFPADAYSKELFIELGVPQSNTNIWQMYIHEDTFTYRLIREGREFRVDFDLTKTVDTPPTPWGYAD
;
A
#
# COMPACT_ATOMS: atom_id res chain seq x y z
N MET A 1 -46.69 83.21 18.77
CA MET A 1 -45.35 82.82 19.24
C MET A 1 -45.10 81.39 18.77
N LYS A 2 -44.38 81.21 17.66
CA LYS A 2 -44.01 79.88 17.11
C LYS A 2 -42.49 79.79 17.17
N ASN A 3 -41.99 78.84 17.95
CA ASN A 3 -40.56 78.62 18.19
C ASN A 3 -39.91 78.02 16.93
N ILE A 4 -38.80 78.64 16.51
CA ILE A 4 -37.89 78.13 15.48
C ILE A 4 -36.87 77.23 16.20
N VAL A 5 -36.76 75.97 15.76
CA VAL A 5 -35.71 75.04 16.21
C VAL A 5 -34.68 74.96 15.08
N LEU A 6 -33.45 75.44 15.31
CA LEU A 6 -32.31 75.20 14.42
C LEU A 6 -31.73 73.82 14.75
N THR A 7 -31.59 72.97 13.72
CA THR A 7 -30.88 71.69 13.81
C THR A 7 -29.56 71.82 13.07
N SER A 8 -28.44 71.77 13.80
CA SER A 8 -27.09 71.77 13.24
C SER A 8 -26.75 70.39 12.68
N ILE A 9 -26.37 70.32 11.40
CA ILE A 9 -25.85 69.11 10.75
C ILE A 9 -24.33 69.09 10.89
N ILE A 10 -23.79 68.10 11.59
CA ILE A 10 -22.36 67.80 11.64
C ILE A 10 -22.07 66.75 10.57
N VAL A 11 -21.25 67.08 9.58
CA VAL A 11 -20.75 66.14 8.55
C VAL A 11 -19.41 65.59 9.03
N ALA A 12 -19.36 64.30 9.38
CA ALA A 12 -18.13 63.59 9.69
C ALA A 12 -17.56 62.96 8.41
N VAL A 13 -16.39 63.43 7.96
CA VAL A 13 -15.65 62.84 6.84
C VAL A 13 -14.79 61.69 7.38
N GLY A 14 -15.19 60.46 7.10
CA GLY A 14 -14.40 59.27 7.43
C GLY A 14 -13.32 59.03 6.38
N ILE A 15 -12.05 59.18 6.76
CA ILE A 15 -10.90 58.81 5.92
C ILE A 15 -10.56 57.35 6.23
N THR A 16 -10.87 56.43 5.32
CA THR A 16 -10.47 55.02 5.41
C THR A 16 -9.07 54.84 4.83
N PHE A 17 -8.08 54.59 5.69
CA PHE A 17 -6.75 54.15 5.27
C PHE A 17 -6.81 52.66 4.92
N GLY A 18 -6.75 52.34 3.62
CA GLY A 18 -6.61 50.96 3.15
C GLY A 18 -5.16 50.48 3.26
N SER A 19 -4.86 49.64 4.25
CA SER A 19 -3.57 48.95 4.33
C SER A 19 -3.54 47.79 3.33
N ASN A 20 -2.94 48.01 2.16
CA ASN A 20 -2.62 46.92 1.22
C ASN A 20 -1.40 46.16 1.73
N THR A 21 -1.62 45.12 2.52
CA THR A 21 -0.61 44.11 2.82
C THR A 21 -0.46 43.17 1.63
N ALA A 22 0.52 43.45 0.76
CA ALA A 22 0.90 42.52 -0.29
C ALA A 22 1.55 41.28 0.36
N VAL A 23 0.78 40.20 0.51
CA VAL A 23 1.28 38.90 0.95
C VAL A 23 2.07 38.30 -0.21
N ALA A 24 3.39 38.24 -0.09
CA ALA A 24 4.23 37.55 -1.06
C ALA A 24 3.87 36.06 -1.06
N GLN A 25 3.17 35.60 -2.12
CA GLN A 25 2.88 34.19 -2.30
C GLN A 25 4.17 33.44 -2.64
N SER A 26 4.54 32.47 -1.83
CA SER A 26 5.65 31.57 -2.13
C SER A 26 5.30 30.72 -3.36
N VAL A 27 5.90 31.02 -4.51
CA VAL A 27 5.76 30.21 -5.74
C VAL A 27 6.69 29.00 -5.63
N VAL A 28 6.39 28.06 -4.74
CA VAL A 28 7.10 26.78 -4.68
C VAL A 28 6.42 25.82 -5.65
N LYS A 29 7.11 25.45 -6.74
CA LYS A 29 6.65 24.40 -7.65
C LYS A 29 6.76 23.05 -6.95
N PRO A 30 5.69 22.24 -6.87
CA PRO A 30 5.76 20.92 -6.25
C PRO A 30 6.72 20.02 -7.02
N ALA A 31 7.48 19.19 -6.29
CA ALA A 31 8.32 18.18 -6.91
C ALA A 31 7.43 17.17 -7.66
N PRO A 32 7.80 16.78 -8.89
CA PRO A 32 7.04 15.79 -9.63
C PRO A 32 7.13 14.42 -8.94
N GLN A 33 6.06 13.63 -9.06
CA GLN A 33 6.10 12.22 -8.69
C GLN A 33 7.01 11.47 -9.68
N VAL A 34 7.76 10.51 -9.17
CA VAL A 34 8.67 9.63 -9.90
C VAL A 34 8.03 8.25 -10.19
N THR A 35 6.83 7.98 -9.64
CA THR A 35 6.03 6.80 -10.02
C THR A 35 5.88 6.75 -11.54
N THR A 36 6.27 5.62 -12.13
CA THR A 36 6.25 5.44 -13.58
C THR A 36 4.87 5.00 -14.07
N GLN A 37 4.60 5.18 -15.37
CA GLN A 37 3.37 4.67 -15.99
C GLN A 37 3.21 3.15 -15.78
N ALA A 38 4.29 2.38 -15.88
CA ALA A 38 4.26 0.93 -15.69
C ALA A 38 3.83 0.54 -14.27
N GLN A 39 4.33 1.25 -13.25
CA GLN A 39 3.91 1.05 -11.87
C GLN A 39 2.45 1.43 -11.65
N ALA A 40 2.00 2.55 -12.24
CA ALA A 40 0.61 2.97 -12.16
C ALA A 40 -0.35 1.96 -12.80
N GLU A 41 0.01 1.43 -13.98
CA GLU A 41 -0.76 0.40 -14.69
C GLU A 41 -0.80 -0.92 -13.90
N PHE A 42 0.32 -1.34 -13.32
CA PHE A 42 0.40 -2.52 -12.45
C PHE A 42 -0.50 -2.40 -11.23
N PHE A 43 -0.41 -1.27 -10.53
CA PHE A 43 -1.23 -1.02 -9.34
C PHE A 43 -2.72 -0.96 -9.70
N ALA A 44 -3.06 -0.31 -10.82
CA ALA A 44 -4.43 -0.27 -11.34
C ALA A 44 -4.93 -1.66 -11.75
N ALA A 45 -4.08 -2.52 -12.30
CA ALA A 45 -4.44 -3.90 -12.65
C ALA A 45 -4.87 -4.68 -11.40
N ILE A 46 -4.13 -4.61 -10.30
CA ILE A 46 -4.50 -5.27 -9.04
C ILE A 46 -5.82 -4.70 -8.49
N ASN A 47 -5.97 -3.38 -8.51
CA ASN A 47 -7.19 -2.70 -8.03
C ASN A 47 -8.47 -3.17 -8.74
N LYS A 48 -8.40 -3.64 -9.99
CA LYS A 48 -9.58 -4.17 -10.72
C LYS A 48 -10.17 -5.42 -10.07
N HIS A 49 -9.39 -6.13 -9.26
CA HIS A 49 -9.83 -7.35 -8.57
C HIS A 49 -10.38 -7.07 -7.17
N CYS A 50 -10.64 -5.81 -6.82
CA CYS A 50 -11.10 -5.45 -5.48
C CYS A 50 -12.37 -6.20 -5.06
N GLY A 51 -12.37 -6.72 -3.84
CA GLY A 51 -13.44 -7.53 -3.24
C GLY A 51 -13.43 -8.99 -3.64
N ASN A 52 -12.63 -9.40 -4.63
CA ASN A 52 -12.60 -10.78 -5.10
C ASN A 52 -11.53 -11.60 -4.36
N SER A 53 -11.82 -12.88 -4.21
CA SER A 53 -10.92 -13.90 -3.67
C SER A 53 -10.63 -14.98 -4.70
N TYR A 54 -9.41 -15.50 -4.72
CA TYR A 54 -8.93 -16.47 -5.71
C TYR A 54 -8.15 -17.59 -5.05
N ALA A 55 -8.39 -18.83 -5.49
CA ALA A 55 -7.61 -19.97 -5.06
C ALA A 55 -6.22 -19.95 -5.71
N GLY A 56 -5.21 -20.40 -4.97
CA GLY A 56 -3.86 -20.53 -5.46
C GLY A 56 -3.20 -21.86 -5.13
N GLU A 57 -2.02 -22.05 -5.69
CA GLU A 57 -1.17 -23.21 -5.51
C GLU A 57 0.30 -22.81 -5.41
N VAL A 58 1.06 -23.50 -4.56
CA VAL A 58 2.53 -23.35 -4.53
C VAL A 58 3.09 -24.02 -5.78
N THR A 59 3.68 -23.22 -6.68
CA THR A 59 4.28 -23.73 -7.92
C THR A 59 5.80 -23.90 -7.82
N VAL A 60 6.44 -23.23 -6.87
CA VAL A 60 7.85 -23.44 -6.51
C VAL A 60 8.02 -23.30 -5.00
N ASP A 61 8.71 -24.25 -4.38
CA ASP A 61 9.22 -24.10 -3.02
C ASP A 61 10.53 -24.87 -2.88
N THR A 62 11.65 -24.15 -2.91
CA THR A 62 12.98 -24.74 -2.92
C THR A 62 13.92 -23.92 -2.02
N PRO A 63 14.48 -24.53 -0.95
CA PRO A 63 14.08 -25.82 -0.40
C PRO A 63 12.63 -25.77 0.10
N ALA A 64 11.98 -26.93 0.17
CA ALA A 64 10.64 -27.07 0.72
C ALA A 64 10.56 -26.48 2.13
N SER A 65 9.44 -25.84 2.44
CA SER A 65 9.14 -25.19 3.70
C SER A 65 7.70 -25.48 4.14
N ASP A 66 7.53 -25.58 5.46
CA ASP A 66 6.21 -25.76 6.07
C ASP A 66 5.45 -24.42 6.12
N GLY A 67 4.15 -24.45 6.43
CA GLY A 67 3.32 -23.27 6.69
C GLY A 67 2.47 -22.80 5.50
N PHE A 68 2.38 -23.64 4.47
CA PHE A 68 1.56 -23.46 3.26
C PHE A 68 0.65 -24.67 2.99
N GLU A 69 0.36 -25.45 4.03
CA GLU A 69 -0.52 -26.60 3.96
C GLU A 69 -2.00 -26.16 3.97
N GLY A 70 -2.80 -26.74 3.08
CA GLY A 70 -4.24 -26.46 2.97
C GLY A 70 -4.59 -25.45 1.87
N PRO A 71 -5.86 -24.99 1.82
CA PRO A 71 -6.30 -24.06 0.80
C PRO A 71 -5.56 -22.73 0.88
N LEU A 72 -5.02 -22.28 -0.25
CA LEU A 72 -4.32 -21.01 -0.40
C LEU A 72 -5.28 -20.03 -1.06
N ILE A 73 -5.63 -18.94 -0.38
CA ILE A 73 -6.60 -17.97 -0.89
C ILE A 73 -6.03 -16.56 -0.79
N MET A 74 -5.91 -15.91 -1.93
CA MET A 74 -5.64 -14.48 -2.02
C MET A 74 -6.96 -13.72 -2.05
N HIS A 75 -7.10 -12.70 -1.22
CA HIS A 75 -8.26 -11.80 -1.23
C HIS A 75 -7.79 -10.37 -1.47
N VAL A 76 -8.29 -9.68 -2.49
CA VAL A 76 -7.97 -8.26 -2.72
C VAL A 76 -8.96 -7.39 -1.97
N ARG A 77 -8.73 -7.19 -0.67
CA ARG A 77 -9.75 -6.76 0.30
C ARG A 77 -10.06 -5.27 0.29
N LYS A 78 -9.05 -4.42 0.48
CA LYS A 78 -9.22 -2.95 0.55
C LYS A 78 -8.38 -2.32 -0.53
N CYS A 79 -8.99 -1.41 -1.29
CA CYS A 79 -8.41 -0.83 -2.49
C CYS A 79 -8.63 0.67 -2.49
N GLY A 80 -7.68 1.39 -3.05
CA GLY A 80 -7.76 2.84 -3.19
C GLY A 80 -6.66 3.34 -4.11
N GLU A 81 -6.59 4.66 -4.28
CA GLU A 81 -5.57 5.27 -5.13
C GLU A 81 -4.16 5.06 -4.57
N GLN A 82 -4.02 5.14 -3.24
CA GLN A 82 -2.71 5.09 -2.58
C GLN A 82 -2.33 3.69 -2.08
N ARG A 83 -3.29 2.86 -1.68
CA ARG A 83 -3.03 1.63 -0.91
C ARG A 83 -3.96 0.49 -1.32
N ILE A 84 -3.39 -0.72 -1.40
CA ILE A 84 -4.12 -1.98 -1.56
C ILE A 84 -3.70 -2.92 -0.43
N GLU A 85 -4.68 -3.59 0.17
CA GLU A 85 -4.49 -4.62 1.20
C GLU A 85 -4.98 -5.95 0.66
N ILE A 86 -4.09 -6.93 0.60
CA ILE A 86 -4.32 -8.24 0.01
C ILE A 86 -4.04 -9.32 1.05
N PRO A 87 -5.05 -9.75 1.84
CA PRO A 87 -4.91 -10.90 2.71
C PRO A 87 -4.54 -12.16 1.94
N PHE A 88 -3.63 -12.94 2.53
CA PHE A 88 -3.24 -14.25 2.05
C PHE A 88 -3.53 -15.30 3.14
N HIS A 89 -4.58 -16.08 2.92
CA HIS A 89 -5.05 -17.10 3.84
C HIS A 89 -4.47 -18.46 3.49
N VAL A 90 -4.08 -19.22 4.51
CA VAL A 90 -3.57 -20.59 4.39
C VAL A 90 -4.37 -21.47 5.33
N GLY A 91 -5.36 -22.19 4.81
CA GLY A 91 -6.35 -22.86 5.65
C GLY A 91 -6.97 -21.89 6.65
N ASP A 92 -6.84 -22.21 7.94
CA ASP A 92 -7.34 -21.39 9.05
C ASP A 92 -6.34 -20.33 9.55
N ASP A 93 -5.15 -20.24 8.93
CA ASP A 93 -4.19 -19.17 9.20
C ASP A 93 -4.59 -17.92 8.40
N HIS A 94 -4.91 -16.85 9.11
CA HIS A 94 -5.29 -15.55 8.55
C HIS A 94 -4.36 -14.42 9.01
N SER A 95 -3.09 -14.76 9.28
CA SER A 95 -2.08 -13.86 9.82
C SER A 95 -1.51 -12.86 8.81
N ARG A 96 -1.55 -13.17 7.51
CA ARG A 96 -0.72 -12.48 6.49
C ARG A 96 -1.56 -11.55 5.63
N THR A 97 -1.12 -10.30 5.52
CA THR A 97 -1.65 -9.34 4.54
C THR A 97 -0.52 -8.66 3.80
N TRP A 98 -0.52 -8.75 2.48
CA TRP A 98 0.34 -7.90 1.66
C TRP A 98 -0.26 -6.51 1.55
N VAL A 99 0.56 -5.50 1.79
CA VAL A 99 0.19 -4.09 1.72
C VAL A 99 1.01 -3.43 0.63
N LEU A 100 0.36 -3.08 -0.47
CA LEU A 100 0.96 -2.29 -1.54
C LEU A 100 0.62 -0.81 -1.31
N THR A 101 1.63 0.07 -1.32
CA THR A 101 1.42 1.51 -1.18
C THR A 101 2.18 2.27 -2.25
N GLN A 102 1.48 3.09 -3.05
CA GLN A 102 2.17 4.06 -3.90
C GLN A 102 2.92 5.03 -2.99
N THR A 103 4.14 5.43 -3.33
CA THR A 103 4.93 6.35 -2.50
C THR A 103 5.16 7.69 -3.18
N GLY A 104 4.74 7.80 -4.43
CA GLY A 104 5.10 8.89 -5.32
C GLY A 104 6.48 8.73 -5.96
N SER A 105 7.27 7.75 -5.52
CA SER A 105 8.56 7.39 -6.12
C SER A 105 8.64 5.91 -6.50
N GLY A 106 7.49 5.26 -6.63
CA GLY A 106 7.35 3.83 -6.86
C GLY A 106 6.26 3.22 -5.99
N ILE A 107 6.42 1.92 -5.70
CA ILE A 107 5.49 1.14 -4.89
C ILE A 107 6.28 0.47 -3.76
N SER A 108 5.80 0.60 -2.53
CA SER A 108 6.25 -0.24 -1.42
C SER A 108 5.36 -1.46 -1.28
N LEU A 109 5.98 -2.59 -0.95
CA LEU A 109 5.31 -3.82 -0.53
C LEU A 109 5.70 -4.08 0.92
N LYS A 110 4.73 -4.20 1.82
CA LYS A 110 4.92 -4.64 3.21
C LYS A 110 4.09 -5.89 3.51
N HIS A 111 4.56 -6.71 4.44
CA HIS A 111 3.88 -7.89 4.96
C HIS A 111 3.38 -7.57 6.37
N ASP A 112 2.09 -7.29 6.53
CA ASP A 112 1.49 -7.19 7.86
C ASP A 112 1.22 -8.60 8.37
N HIS A 113 2.00 -9.01 9.37
CA HIS A 113 1.85 -10.28 10.08
C HIS A 113 1.26 -10.06 11.46
N ARG A 114 0.26 -10.89 11.79
CA ARG A 114 -0.51 -10.84 13.02
C ARG A 114 -0.54 -12.19 13.71
N LYS A 115 -0.64 -12.17 15.02
CA LYS A 115 -0.95 -13.34 15.84
C LYS A 115 -2.47 -13.61 15.82
N PRO A 116 -2.93 -14.80 16.26
CA PRO A 116 -4.37 -15.13 16.31
C PRO A 116 -5.22 -14.17 17.15
N ASP A 117 -4.60 -13.48 18.12
CA ASP A 117 -5.26 -12.46 18.94
C ASP A 117 -5.38 -11.08 18.24
N GLY A 118 -4.89 -10.96 17.00
CA GLY A 118 -4.88 -9.74 16.19
C GLY A 118 -3.74 -8.76 16.50
N ASN A 119 -2.92 -9.03 17.52
CA ASN A 119 -1.74 -8.21 17.80
C ASN A 119 -0.65 -8.45 16.75
N TYR A 120 0.24 -7.48 16.60
CA TYR A 120 1.40 -7.59 15.71
C TYR A 120 2.29 -8.78 16.08
N ASP A 121 2.72 -9.52 15.06
CA ASP A 121 3.86 -10.42 15.17
C ASP A 121 5.16 -9.60 15.24
N PRO A 122 6.20 -10.02 16.00
CA PRO A 122 7.49 -9.33 16.00
C PRO A 122 8.09 -9.17 14.58
N LEU A 123 7.89 -10.16 13.70
CA LEU A 123 8.31 -10.14 12.31
C LEU A 123 7.18 -9.64 11.41
N THR A 124 6.82 -8.36 11.55
CA THR A 124 5.78 -7.69 10.75
C THR A 124 6.33 -6.46 10.03
N MET A 125 5.57 -5.94 9.06
CA MET A 125 5.88 -4.76 8.24
C MET A 125 7.21 -4.82 7.47
N TYR A 126 7.79 -6.01 7.34
CA TYR A 126 8.94 -6.22 6.47
C TYR A 126 8.49 -6.25 5.00
N GLY A 127 9.42 -6.00 4.09
CA GLY A 127 9.17 -5.99 2.65
C GLY A 127 10.18 -5.13 1.91
N GLY A 128 9.74 -4.50 0.83
CA GLY A 128 10.64 -3.81 -0.09
C GLY A 128 10.00 -2.65 -0.81
N HIS A 129 10.80 -2.01 -1.65
CA HIS A 129 10.37 -0.90 -2.49
C HIS A 129 10.89 -1.11 -3.91
N THR A 130 10.10 -0.75 -4.92
CA THR A 130 10.56 -0.77 -6.31
C THR A 130 11.78 0.14 -6.49
N ILE A 131 12.82 -0.34 -7.18
CA ILE A 131 14.04 0.44 -7.45
C ILE A 131 14.21 0.82 -8.92
N ASP A 132 13.40 0.22 -9.80
CA ASP A 132 13.36 0.48 -11.23
C ASP A 132 11.91 0.64 -11.70
N LYS A 133 11.74 0.88 -13.00
CA LYS A 133 10.43 1.10 -13.64
C LYS A 133 9.51 -0.14 -13.54
N GLY A 134 10.08 -1.34 -13.49
CA GLY A 134 9.34 -2.58 -13.71
C GLY A 134 8.53 -2.59 -15.01
N TYR A 135 7.45 -3.38 -15.01
CA TYR A 135 6.52 -3.55 -16.12
C TYR A 135 5.07 -3.37 -15.67
N PRO A 136 4.13 -3.09 -16.59
CA PRO A 136 2.71 -3.02 -16.27
C PRO A 136 2.15 -4.29 -15.63
N THR A 137 2.79 -5.44 -15.86
CA THR A 137 2.36 -6.75 -15.35
C THR A 137 3.33 -7.35 -14.33
N ALA A 138 4.42 -6.66 -13.98
CA ALA A 138 5.44 -7.20 -13.08
C ALA A 138 6.20 -6.11 -12.32
N GLN A 139 6.30 -6.25 -11.00
CA GLN A 139 7.10 -5.38 -10.15
C GLN A 139 7.97 -6.20 -9.20
N SER A 140 9.16 -5.68 -8.90
CA SER A 140 10.12 -6.30 -7.98
C SER A 140 10.40 -5.36 -6.80
N PHE A 141 10.52 -5.94 -5.62
CA PHE A 141 10.65 -5.26 -4.34
C PHE A 141 11.85 -5.88 -3.58
N PRO A 142 13.08 -5.42 -3.82
CA PRO A 142 14.21 -5.79 -2.97
C PRO A 142 14.00 -5.31 -1.54
N ALA A 143 14.51 -6.07 -0.56
CA ALA A 143 14.39 -5.71 0.84
C ALA A 143 14.89 -4.30 1.16
N ASP A 144 13.99 -3.52 1.77
CA ASP A 144 14.29 -2.15 2.19
C ASP A 144 15.14 -2.12 3.47
N ALA A 145 15.61 -0.93 3.84
CA ALA A 145 16.50 -0.74 4.99
C ALA A 145 15.86 -1.22 6.30
N TYR A 146 14.61 -0.84 6.55
CA TYR A 146 13.85 -1.27 7.73
C TYR A 146 13.81 -2.80 7.84
N SER A 147 13.50 -3.48 6.74
CA SER A 147 13.38 -4.93 6.73
C SER A 147 14.72 -5.61 6.99
N LYS A 148 15.81 -5.07 6.43
CA LYS A 148 17.16 -5.59 6.66
C LYS A 148 17.60 -5.45 8.12
N GLU A 149 17.28 -4.31 8.75
CA GLU A 149 17.55 -4.09 10.18
C GLU A 149 16.74 -5.06 11.03
N LEU A 150 15.43 -5.18 10.78
CA LEU A 150 14.54 -6.10 11.49
C LEU A 150 14.99 -7.56 11.38
N PHE A 151 15.40 -8.00 10.18
CA PHE A 151 15.88 -9.37 9.98
C PHE A 151 17.18 -9.67 10.72
N ILE A 152 18.07 -8.68 10.86
CA ILE A 152 19.28 -8.84 11.68
C ILE A 152 18.89 -8.93 13.16
N GLU A 153 18.03 -8.04 13.63
CA GLU A 153 17.57 -8.01 15.03
C GLU A 153 16.91 -9.33 15.46
N LEU A 154 16.07 -9.91 14.58
CA LEU A 154 15.34 -11.15 14.84
C LEU A 154 16.10 -12.43 14.46
N GLY A 155 17.39 -12.33 14.10
CA GLY A 155 18.24 -13.50 13.87
C GLY A 155 18.00 -14.24 12.56
N VAL A 156 17.45 -13.57 11.53
CA VAL A 156 17.21 -14.12 10.19
C VAL A 156 17.90 -13.32 9.06
N PRO A 157 19.21 -12.99 9.20
CA PRO A 157 19.93 -12.07 8.29
C PRO A 157 20.00 -12.55 6.83
N GLN A 158 19.84 -13.85 6.57
CA GLN A 158 19.75 -14.40 5.22
C GLN A 158 18.61 -13.78 4.39
N SER A 159 17.58 -13.23 5.04
CA SER A 159 16.45 -12.54 4.40
C SER A 159 16.81 -11.14 3.86
N ASN A 160 18.00 -10.61 4.17
CA ASN A 160 18.42 -9.28 3.71
C ASN A 160 18.59 -9.16 2.19
N THR A 161 18.74 -10.29 1.51
CA THR A 161 18.82 -10.38 0.05
C THR A 161 17.50 -10.80 -0.59
N ASN A 162 16.41 -10.86 0.18
CA ASN A 162 15.08 -11.13 -0.35
C ASN A 162 14.72 -10.09 -1.43
N ILE A 163 14.22 -10.59 -2.55
CA ILE A 163 13.49 -9.84 -3.55
C ILE A 163 12.12 -10.48 -3.65
N TRP A 164 11.10 -9.71 -3.32
CA TRP A 164 9.72 -10.11 -3.60
C TRP A 164 9.35 -9.65 -5.01
N GLN A 165 8.56 -10.44 -5.71
CA GLN A 165 8.07 -10.10 -7.03
C GLN A 165 6.59 -10.42 -7.08
N MET A 166 5.82 -9.52 -7.69
CA MET A 166 4.41 -9.72 -7.95
C MET A 166 4.17 -9.57 -9.44
N TYR A 167 3.42 -10.52 -9.99
CA TYR A 167 3.02 -10.52 -11.39
C TYR A 167 1.51 -10.55 -11.49
N ILE A 168 0.96 -9.83 -12.46
CA ILE A 168 -0.47 -9.84 -12.75
C ILE A 168 -0.68 -9.93 -14.25
N HIS A 169 -1.30 -11.02 -14.68
CA HIS A 169 -1.68 -11.29 -16.06
C HIS A 169 -3.21 -11.44 -16.12
N GLU A 170 -3.76 -11.76 -17.29
CA GLU A 170 -5.21 -11.90 -17.47
C GLU A 170 -5.81 -12.95 -16.52
N ASP A 171 -5.19 -14.14 -16.47
CA ASP A 171 -5.73 -15.30 -15.77
C ASP A 171 -4.97 -15.66 -14.49
N THR A 172 -3.89 -14.94 -14.17
CA THR A 172 -3.01 -15.34 -13.06
C THR A 172 -2.42 -14.15 -12.32
N PHE A 173 -2.50 -14.21 -10.99
CA PHE A 173 -1.68 -13.40 -10.10
C PHE A 173 -0.60 -14.28 -9.48
N THR A 174 0.63 -13.81 -9.44
CA THR A 174 1.76 -14.55 -8.85
C THR A 174 2.41 -13.72 -7.77
N TYR A 175 2.65 -14.35 -6.62
CA TYR A 175 3.59 -13.88 -5.63
C TYR A 175 4.84 -14.76 -5.65
N ARG A 176 6.03 -14.15 -5.68
CA ARG A 176 7.31 -14.83 -5.64
C ARG A 176 8.24 -14.19 -4.63
N LEU A 177 8.96 -15.01 -3.88
CA LEU A 177 10.12 -14.63 -3.08
C LEU A 177 11.34 -15.33 -3.65
N ILE A 178 12.40 -14.57 -3.91
CA ILE A 178 13.71 -15.13 -4.28
C ILE A 178 14.83 -14.51 -3.45
N ARG A 179 15.81 -15.34 -3.09
CA ARG A 179 17.15 -14.95 -2.65
C ARG A 179 18.13 -16.08 -2.92
N GLU A 180 19.40 -15.89 -2.58
CA GLU A 180 20.41 -16.93 -2.69
C GLU A 180 19.97 -18.22 -1.97
N GLY A 181 19.90 -19.33 -2.72
CA GLY A 181 19.50 -20.64 -2.21
C GLY A 181 18.03 -20.78 -1.81
N ARG A 182 17.15 -19.81 -2.08
CA ARG A 182 15.70 -19.93 -1.84
C ARG A 182 14.84 -19.31 -2.93
N GLU A 183 13.87 -20.07 -3.39
CA GLU A 183 12.75 -19.60 -4.21
C GLU A 183 11.43 -20.15 -3.65
N PHE A 184 10.44 -19.28 -3.53
CA PHE A 184 9.07 -19.62 -3.19
C PHE A 184 8.11 -18.89 -4.13
N ARG A 185 7.12 -19.57 -4.66
CA ARG A 185 6.15 -19.02 -5.61
C ARG A 185 4.77 -19.61 -5.40
N VAL A 186 3.77 -18.73 -5.36
CA VAL A 186 2.34 -19.07 -5.36
C VAL A 186 1.68 -18.40 -6.55
N ASP A 187 0.94 -19.17 -7.33
CA ASP A 187 0.12 -18.70 -8.44
C ASP A 187 -1.36 -18.82 -8.07
N PHE A 188 -2.13 -17.76 -8.32
CA PHE A 188 -3.57 -17.68 -8.04
C PHE A 188 -4.34 -17.58 -9.35
N ASP A 189 -5.38 -18.42 -9.51
CA ASP A 189 -6.24 -18.48 -10.69
C ASP A 189 -7.24 -17.31 -10.69
N LEU A 190 -7.03 -16.31 -11.54
CA LEU A 190 -7.91 -15.14 -11.66
C LEU A 190 -9.16 -15.39 -12.49
N THR A 191 -9.29 -16.55 -13.13
CA THR A 191 -10.43 -16.86 -14.01
C THR A 191 -11.72 -17.15 -13.23
N LYS A 192 -11.59 -17.51 -11.95
CA LYS A 192 -12.71 -17.92 -11.09
C LYS A 192 -12.54 -17.40 -9.67
N THR A 193 -13.55 -16.69 -9.19
CA THR A 193 -13.62 -16.28 -7.79
C THR A 193 -14.03 -17.44 -6.90
N VAL A 194 -13.52 -17.45 -5.66
CA VAL A 194 -13.93 -18.37 -4.59
C VAL A 194 -14.56 -17.62 -3.43
N ASP A 195 -15.17 -18.35 -2.49
CA ASP A 195 -15.69 -17.75 -1.26
C ASP A 195 -14.58 -17.05 -0.48
N THR A 196 -14.88 -15.85 -0.01
CA THR A 196 -13.92 -15.04 0.76
C THR A 196 -13.77 -15.62 2.17
N PRO A 197 -12.54 -15.92 2.63
CA PRO A 197 -12.29 -16.37 3.99
C PRO A 197 -12.67 -15.32 5.04
N PRO A 198 -12.70 -15.69 6.33
CA PRO A 198 -12.90 -14.73 7.42
C PRO A 198 -11.92 -13.56 7.34
N THR A 199 -12.32 -12.44 7.92
CA THR A 199 -11.50 -11.23 8.01
C THR A 199 -10.13 -11.55 8.62
N PRO A 200 -9.01 -11.09 8.00
CA PRO A 200 -7.67 -11.35 8.52
C PRO A 200 -7.52 -10.82 9.94
N TRP A 201 -6.71 -11.50 10.74
CA TRP A 201 -6.56 -11.17 12.15
C TRP A 201 -6.12 -9.72 12.34
N GLY A 202 -6.70 -9.03 13.33
CA GLY A 202 -6.37 -7.64 13.64
C GLY A 202 -7.01 -6.58 12.72
N TYR A 203 -7.79 -6.98 11.72
CA TYR A 203 -8.56 -6.05 10.88
C TYR A 203 -10.03 -6.03 11.29
N ALA A 204 -10.65 -4.85 11.18
CA ALA A 204 -12.09 -4.67 11.27
C ALA A 204 -12.70 -4.64 9.86
N ASP A 205 -13.95 -5.09 9.76
CA ASP A 205 -14.79 -5.02 8.56
C ASP A 205 -15.16 -3.59 8.19
#